data_AF-A0AB36ZZJ0-F1
#
_entry.id   AF-A0AB36ZZJ0-F1
#
_cell.length_a   1.000
_cell.length_b   1.000
_cell.length_c   1.000
_cell.angle_alpha   90.00
_cell.angle_beta   90.00
_cell.angle_gamma   90.00
#
_symmetry.space_group_name_H-M   'P 1'
#
loop_
_entity.id
_entity.type
_entity.pdbx_description
1 polymer ?
#
loop_
_entity_poly.entity_id
_entity_poly.type
_entity_poly.pdbx_seq_one_letter_code
_entity_poly.pdbx_strand_id
1 'polypeptide(L)'
;MIFILFFGFIIVLLVGLNIYDNINLNKLEEFIKKQDCQMYIYSKGSYKAICQNKVLVLKNSFEIDLDKNRVEILYKDIKKTKIEQNSILINNTKLDFKEKNSLEKFYNLLQDKLNNE
;
A
#
# COMPACT_ATOMS: atom_id res chain seq x y z
N MET A 1 -31.66 -28.10 -9.51
CA MET A 1 -30.33 -28.76 -9.45
C MET A 1 -29.23 -27.94 -10.13
N ILE A 2 -29.40 -27.51 -11.40
CA ILE A 2 -28.37 -26.73 -12.12
C ILE A 2 -28.00 -25.41 -11.43
N PHE A 3 -28.98 -24.70 -10.85
CA PHE A 3 -28.75 -23.45 -10.11
C PHE A 3 -27.87 -23.64 -8.87
N ILE A 4 -28.06 -24.73 -8.12
CA ILE A 4 -27.24 -25.03 -6.94
C ILE A 4 -25.80 -25.33 -7.34
N LEU A 5 -25.63 -26.09 -8.43
CA LEU A 5 -24.30 -26.41 -8.97
C LEU A 5 -23.58 -25.15 -9.48
N PHE A 6 -24.31 -24.25 -10.15
CA PHE A 6 -23.81 -22.97 -10.63
C PHE A 6 -23.40 -22.04 -9.48
N PHE A 7 -24.27 -21.85 -8.48
CA PHE A 7 -23.93 -21.04 -7.30
C PHE A 7 -22.81 -21.65 -6.46
N GLY A 8 -22.77 -22.98 -6.34
CA GLY A 8 -21.69 -23.70 -5.68
C GLY A 8 -20.34 -23.43 -6.35
N PHE A 9 -20.29 -23.47 -7.68
CA PHE A 9 -19.08 -23.14 -8.44
C PHE A 9 -18.63 -21.69 -8.23
N ILE A 10 -19.56 -20.72 -8.22
CA ILE A 10 -19.24 -19.31 -7.95
C ILE A 10 -18.63 -19.15 -6.55
N ILE A 11 -19.18 -19.80 -5.53
CA ILE A 11 -18.65 -19.74 -4.16
C ILE A 11 -17.21 -20.24 -4.12
N VAL A 12 -16.91 -21.37 -4.77
CA VAL A 12 -15.54 -21.91 -4.83
C VAL A 12 -14.57 -20.93 -5.49
N LEU A 13 -14.98 -20.28 -6.59
CA LEU A 13 -14.16 -19.27 -7.25
C LEU A 13 -13.87 -18.06 -6.35
N LEU A 14 -14.88 -17.55 -5.64
CA LEU A 14 -14.72 -16.42 -4.72
C LEU A 14 -13.78 -16.74 -3.56
N VAL A 15 -13.89 -17.96 -3.00
CA VAL A 15 -12.98 -18.44 -1.96
C VAL A 15 -11.56 -18.55 -2.49
N GLY A 16 -11.37 -19.15 -3.67
CA GLY A 16 -10.06 -19.27 -4.30
C GLY A 16 -9.40 -17.91 -4.57
N LEU A 17 -10.17 -16.95 -5.10
CA LEU A 17 -9.71 -15.57 -5.32
C LEU A 17 -9.27 -14.89 -4.02
N ASN A 18 -10.03 -15.07 -2.94
CA ASN A 18 -9.71 -14.47 -1.64
C ASN A 18 -8.45 -15.10 -1.02
N ILE A 19 -8.28 -16.43 -1.12
CA ILE A 19 -7.05 -17.10 -0.68
C ILE A 19 -5.85 -16.58 -1.47
N TYR A 20 -5.99 -16.46 -2.78
CA TYR A 20 -4.92 -15.97 -3.64
C TYR A 20 -4.54 -14.51 -3.35
N ASP A 21 -5.52 -13.63 -3.14
CA ASP A 21 -5.29 -12.24 -2.73
C ASP A 21 -4.56 -12.16 -1.38
N ASN A 22 -4.93 -12.98 -0.40
CA ASN A 22 -4.24 -13.03 0.89
C ASN A 22 -2.79 -13.51 0.77
N ILE A 23 -2.50 -14.50 -0.08
CA ILE A 23 -1.12 -14.94 -0.37
C ILE A 23 -0.31 -13.78 -0.95
N ASN A 24 -0.92 -12.99 -1.83
CA ASN A 24 -0.30 -11.83 -2.42
C ASN A 24 0.01 -10.75 -1.37
N LEU A 25 -0.96 -10.42 -0.51
CA LEU A 25 -0.75 -9.47 0.59
C LEU A 25 0.38 -9.91 1.53
N ASN A 26 0.45 -11.20 1.86
CA ASN A 26 1.52 -11.74 2.69
C ASN A 26 2.90 -11.53 2.06
N LYS A 27 3.05 -11.77 0.75
CA LYS A 27 4.32 -11.54 0.03
C LYS A 27 4.75 -10.06 0.08
N LEU A 28 3.80 -9.13 -0.10
CA LEU A 28 4.10 -7.69 -0.02
C LEU A 28 4.48 -7.27 1.41
N GLU A 29 3.79 -7.81 2.42
CA GLU A 29 4.09 -7.52 3.82
C GLU A 29 5.45 -8.06 4.24
N GLU A 30 5.77 -9.30 3.86
CA GLU A 30 7.09 -9.89 4.10
C GLU A 30 8.20 -9.07 3.43
N PHE A 31 7.96 -8.56 2.22
CA PHE A 31 8.92 -7.68 1.56
C PHE A 31 9.14 -6.40 2.37
N ILE A 32 8.07 -5.74 2.82
CA ILE A 32 8.19 -4.50 3.61
C ILE A 32 8.87 -4.72 4.95
N LYS A 33 8.57 -5.83 5.64
CA LYS A 33 9.21 -6.17 6.92
C LYS A 33 10.72 -6.39 6.79
N LYS A 34 11.20 -6.78 5.60
CA LYS A 34 12.63 -6.89 5.28
C LYS A 34 13.28 -5.54 4.93
N GLN A 35 12.48 -4.52 4.67
CA GLN A 35 12.97 -3.16 4.50
C GLN A 35 13.07 -2.49 5.87
N ASP A 36 14.13 -1.72 6.11
CA ASP A 36 14.31 -0.96 7.35
C ASP A 36 13.37 0.25 7.38
N CYS A 37 12.09 -0.03 7.65
CA CYS A 37 11.01 0.96 7.66
C CYS A 37 10.46 1.17 9.07
N GLN A 38 10.41 2.44 9.47
CA GLN A 38 9.90 2.85 10.78
C GLN A 38 8.40 2.62 10.92
N MET A 39 7.67 2.69 9.80
CA MET A 39 6.22 2.48 9.77
C MET A 39 5.80 1.96 8.41
N TYR A 40 4.79 1.09 8.40
CA TYR A 40 4.02 0.76 7.21
C TYR A 40 2.52 0.67 7.52
N ILE A 41 1.68 0.97 6.52
CA ILE A 41 0.22 0.93 6.61
C ILE A 41 -0.32 0.35 5.30
N TYR A 42 -1.23 -0.62 5.40
CA TYR A 42 -2.03 -1.05 4.25
C TYR A 42 -3.31 -0.23 4.16
N SER A 43 -3.53 0.44 3.02
CA SER A 43 -4.77 1.20 2.79
C SER A 43 -5.05 1.34 1.30
N LYS A 44 -6.33 1.25 0.91
CA LYS A 44 -6.78 1.44 -0.49
C LYS A 44 -5.94 0.62 -1.49
N GLY A 45 -5.75 -0.68 -1.22
CA GLY A 45 -5.09 -1.60 -2.15
C GLY A 45 -3.57 -1.41 -2.27
N SER A 46 -2.92 -0.72 -1.33
CA SER A 46 -1.47 -0.56 -1.33
C SER A 46 -0.92 -0.49 0.08
N TYR A 47 0.24 -1.11 0.28
CA TYR A 47 1.08 -0.79 1.42
C TYR A 47 1.84 0.52 1.14
N LYS A 48 1.92 1.36 2.16
CA LYS A 48 2.67 2.61 2.16
C LYS A 48 3.59 2.58 3.37
N ALA A 49 4.87 2.85 3.19
CA ALA A 49 5.86 2.77 4.24
C ALA A 49 6.77 4.01 4.26
N ILE A 50 7.14 4.43 5.46
CA ILE A 50 8.14 5.45 5.75
C ILE A 50 9.41 4.70 6.12
N CYS A 51 10.40 4.71 5.23
CA CYS A 51 11.66 3.99 5.40
C CYS A 51 12.81 4.94 5.70
N GLN A 52 14.03 4.43 5.88
CA GLN A 52 15.15 5.25 6.31
C GLN A 52 15.40 6.49 5.43
N ASN A 53 15.36 6.34 4.10
CA ASN A 53 15.71 7.39 3.13
C ASN A 53 14.64 7.63 2.03
N LYS A 54 13.48 6.98 2.16
CA LYS A 54 12.44 6.97 1.13
C LYS A 54 11.05 6.68 1.67
N VAL A 55 10.05 7.16 0.95
CA VAL A 55 8.70 6.60 0.99
C VAL A 55 8.63 5.43 0.02
N LEU A 56 8.18 4.27 0.50
CA LEU A 56 7.95 3.08 -0.31
C LEU A 56 6.46 2.82 -0.44
N VAL A 57 5.98 2.58 -1.66
CA VAL A 57 4.59 2.21 -1.94
C VAL A 57 4.58 0.92 -2.74
N LEU A 58 3.87 -0.09 -2.24
CA LEU A 58 3.66 -1.37 -2.91
C LEU A 58 2.17 -1.54 -3.19
N LYS A 59 1.81 -1.54 -4.48
CA LYS A 59 0.42 -1.75 -4.90
C LYS A 59 0.11 -3.23 -4.91
N ASN A 60 -1.02 -3.61 -4.30
CA ASN A 60 -1.56 -4.94 -4.48
C ASN A 60 -2.09 -5.09 -5.92
N SER A 61 -1.90 -6.26 -6.48
CA SER A 61 -2.36 -6.63 -7.82
C SER A 61 -2.64 -8.14 -7.86
N PHE A 62 -3.37 -8.55 -8.89
CA PHE A 62 -3.65 -9.96 -9.11
C PHE A 62 -2.35 -10.75 -9.31
N GLU A 63 -1.42 -10.26 -10.12
CA GLU A 63 -0.08 -10.82 -10.23
C GLU A 63 0.92 -9.87 -9.57
N ILE A 64 1.65 -10.34 -8.55
CA ILE A 64 2.68 -9.52 -7.89
C ILE A 64 3.95 -9.55 -8.71
N ASP A 65 4.34 -8.39 -9.20
CA ASP A 65 5.64 -8.11 -9.76
C ASP A 65 6.26 -6.96 -8.95
N LEU A 66 7.25 -7.27 -8.10
CA LEU A 66 7.84 -6.26 -7.21
C LEU A 66 8.55 -5.12 -7.95
N ASP A 67 8.93 -5.30 -9.21
CA ASP A 67 9.54 -4.23 -9.99
C ASP A 67 8.48 -3.30 -10.58
N LYS A 68 7.32 -3.85 -10.98
CA LYS A 68 6.21 -3.06 -11.54
C LYS A 68 5.29 -2.45 -10.48
N ASN A 69 5.13 -3.12 -9.34
CA ASN A 69 4.20 -2.75 -8.28
C ASN A 69 4.79 -1.79 -7.24
N ARG A 70 6.08 -1.48 -7.36
CA ARG A 70 6.83 -0.67 -6.42
C ARG A 70 7.02 0.75 -6.93
N VAL A 71 6.74 1.70 -6.05
CA VAL A 71 7.09 3.11 -6.24
C VAL A 71 7.94 3.53 -5.06
N GLU A 72 9.12 4.07 -5.36
CA GLU A 72 10.03 4.63 -4.37
C GLU A 72 10.16 6.12 -4.60
N ILE A 73 10.00 6.88 -3.52
CA ILE A 73 10.15 8.33 -3.53
C ILE A 73 11.24 8.64 -2.50
N LEU A 74 12.45 8.92 -2.98
CA LEU A 74 13.55 9.31 -2.10
C LEU A 74 13.21 10.67 -1.48
N TYR A 75 13.48 10.84 -0.19
CA TYR A 75 13.15 12.07 0.52
C TYR A 75 13.85 13.30 -0.08
N LYS A 76 15.11 13.16 -0.50
CA LYS A 76 15.85 14.20 -1.23
C LYS A 76 15.16 14.70 -2.52
N ASP A 77 14.28 13.88 -3.11
CA ASP A 77 13.56 14.21 -4.35
C ASP A 77 12.16 14.79 -4.05
N ILE A 78 11.74 14.81 -2.78
CA ILE A 78 10.45 15.38 -2.35
C ILE A 78 10.58 16.90 -2.27
N LYS A 79 9.91 17.59 -3.19
CA LYS A 79 9.90 19.07 -3.23
C LYS A 79 8.69 19.65 -2.51
N LYS A 80 7.56 18.95 -2.57
CA LYS A 80 6.29 19.39 -1.99
C LYS A 80 5.47 18.20 -1.52
N THR A 81 4.86 18.36 -0.35
CA THR A 81 3.86 17.46 0.19
C THR A 81 2.61 18.25 0.58
N LYS A 82 1.42 17.73 0.30
CA LYS A 82 0.16 18.31 0.80
C LYS A 82 -0.87 17.24 1.07
N ILE A 83 -1.76 17.52 2.01
CA ILE A 83 -2.96 16.72 2.23
C ILE A 83 -4.07 17.24 1.31
N GLU A 84 -4.70 16.34 0.56
CA GLU A 84 -5.89 16.61 -0.24
C GLU A 84 -6.97 15.57 0.11
N GLN A 85 -7.98 16.00 0.87
CA GLN A 85 -9.04 15.14 1.38
C GLN A 85 -8.47 13.95 2.19
N ASN A 86 -8.70 12.71 1.73
CA ASN A 86 -8.16 11.49 2.31
C ASN A 86 -6.92 10.98 1.57
N SER A 87 -6.11 11.90 1.04
CA SER A 87 -4.90 11.55 0.29
C SER A 87 -3.75 12.47 0.63
N ILE A 88 -2.53 11.96 0.50
CA ILE A 88 -1.30 12.75 0.55
C ILE A 88 -0.75 12.83 -0.86
N LEU A 89 -0.55 14.05 -1.37
CA LEU A 89 0.17 14.28 -2.61
C LEU A 89 1.63 14.54 -2.29
N ILE A 90 2.52 13.71 -2.84
CA ILE A 90 3.98 13.86 -2.76
C ILE A 90 4.47 14.07 -4.19
N ASN A 91 4.96 15.28 -4.49
CA ASN A 91 5.23 15.71 -5.87
C ASN A 91 3.98 15.49 -6.77
N ASN A 92 4.03 14.50 -7.67
CA ASN A 92 2.92 14.12 -8.55
C ASN A 92 2.28 12.77 -8.17
N THR A 93 2.74 12.14 -7.09
CA THR A 93 2.25 10.84 -6.63
C THR A 93 1.21 11.03 -5.55
N LYS A 94 0.01 10.46 -5.78
CA LYS A 94 -1.10 10.49 -4.84
C LYS A 94 -1.13 9.21 -4.00
N LEU A 95 -1.17 9.36 -2.68
CA LEU A 95 -1.29 8.27 -1.73
C LEU A 95 -2.66 8.34 -1.06
N ASP A 96 -3.57 7.43 -1.42
CA ASP A 96 -4.92 7.41 -0.88
C ASP A 96 -5.01 6.58 0.42
N PHE A 97 -5.78 7.09 1.37
CA PHE A 97 -6.04 6.45 2.66
C PHE A 97 -7.53 6.23 2.85
N LYS A 98 -7.89 5.12 3.51
CA LYS A 98 -9.26 4.82 3.91
C LYS A 98 -9.68 5.69 5.10
N GLU A 99 -8.80 5.78 6.10
CA GLU A 99 -9.07 6.44 7.38
C GLU A 99 -8.21 7.68 7.55
N LYS A 100 -8.84 8.76 8.05
CA LYS A 100 -8.16 10.03 8.28
C LYS A 100 -7.06 9.93 9.32
N ASN A 101 -7.27 9.16 10.39
CA ASN A 101 -6.26 8.94 11.43
C ASN A 101 -4.98 8.28 10.87
N SER A 102 -5.12 7.26 10.01
CA SER A 102 -3.97 6.63 9.35
C SER A 102 -3.23 7.61 8.44
N LEU A 103 -3.96 8.47 7.73
CA LEU A 103 -3.39 9.53 6.91
C LEU A 103 -2.59 10.53 7.75
N GLU A 104 -3.20 11.07 8.80
CA GLU A 104 -2.57 12.06 9.68
C GLU A 104 -1.31 11.48 10.34
N LYS A 105 -1.39 10.23 10.85
CA LYS A 105 -0.24 9.53 11.43
C LYS A 105 0.90 9.36 10.43
N PHE A 106 0.59 8.95 9.19
CA PHE A 106 1.58 8.78 8.14
C PHE A 106 2.18 10.13 7.72
N TYR A 107 1.35 11.15 7.55
CA TYR A 107 1.78 12.48 7.13
C TYR A 107 2.68 13.14 8.16
N ASN A 108 2.33 13.08 9.45
CA ASN A 108 3.15 13.65 10.52
C ASN A 108 4.53 13.01 10.55
N LEU A 109 4.61 11.68 10.48
CA LEU A 109 5.91 10.99 10.45
C LEU A 109 6.72 11.33 9.19
N LEU A 110 6.07 11.51 8.04
CA LEU A 110 6.72 11.97 6.81
C LEU A 110 7.31 13.38 6.99
N GLN A 111 6.57 14.31 7.59
CA GLN A 111 7.08 15.66 7.86
C GLN A 111 8.24 15.63 8.85
N ASP A 112 8.16 14.82 9.90
CA ASP A 112 9.24 14.64 10.87
C ASP A 112 10.52 14.12 10.18
N LYS A 113 10.39 13.19 9.22
CA LYS A 113 11.54 12.74 8.43
C LYS A 113 12.12 13.84 7.56
N LEU A 114 11.28 14.57 6.82
CA LEU A 114 11.72 15.63 5.91
C LEU A 114 12.37 16.82 6.62
N ASN A 115 12.01 17.09 7.88
CA ASN A 115 12.59 18.19 8.66
C ASN A 115 13.92 17.82 9.35
N ASN A 116 14.24 16.52 9.45
CA ASN A 116 15.43 16.00 10.14
C ASN A 116 16.47 15.41 9.17
N GLU A 117 16.23 15.48 7.87
CA GLU A 117 17.22 15.20 6.81
C GLU A 117 17.83 16.49 6.26
#